data_AF-A0A1D3KZA2-F1
#
_entry.id   AF-A0A1D3KZA2-F1
#
_cell.length_a   1.000
_cell.length_b   1.000
_cell.length_c   1.000
_cell.angle_alpha   90.00
_cell.angle_beta   90.00
_cell.angle_gamma   90.00
#
_symmetry.space_group_name_H-M   'P 1'
#
loop_
_entity.id
_entity.type
_entity.pdbx_description
1 polymer ?
#
loop_
_entity_poly.entity_id
_entity_poly.type
_entity_poly.pdbx_seq_one_letter_code
_entity_poly.pdbx_strand_id
1 'polypeptide(L)'
;METAEMVEGRDISVERTGEEARKLLFKNELCASCGLCEKICPVSAIEVNPTGAMVRTEQESSRIDIDEHKCVLCGMCSCICPFDALDLEIDGKSIKTMDEYPQLIKSADIDEDTCIYCKACETACPQEAITIARELPDRSKLVTGEIEIDKETCINCGVCEEMCPADAITLDYKLPTSDDPTIASDINVDKDKCVYCLVCKKACPVNAIKAACRICSYGEYDIKPEDAEVKGDSFIDDEACVKCGWCEDICPVDAASVTKPFEGKLEHDDETCQGCETCVMVCPCNALSFPQPAESGDKEAKLYMDEKYCIYCGACERSCPVSAIDVTRTKINSTPIRSKSWEKAFESVKN
;
A
#
# COMPACT_ATOMS: atom_id res chain seq x y z
N MET A 1 -7.56 22.06 -38.02
CA MET A 1 -7.03 21.61 -36.73
C MET A 1 -6.78 20.13 -36.88
N GLU A 2 -5.53 19.71 -36.86
CA GLU A 2 -5.14 18.29 -36.93
C GLU A 2 -5.08 17.78 -35.48
N THR A 3 -5.72 16.64 -35.21
CA THR A 3 -5.51 15.87 -33.99
C THR A 3 -4.33 14.93 -34.28
N ALA A 4 -3.40 14.80 -33.34
CA ALA A 4 -2.26 13.89 -33.46
C ALA A 4 -2.16 13.00 -32.22
N GLU A 5 -1.97 11.71 -32.46
CA GLU A 5 -1.67 10.68 -31.48
C GLU A 5 -0.15 10.50 -31.37
N MET A 6 0.34 10.45 -30.14
CA MET A 6 1.72 10.06 -29.84
C MET A 6 1.71 8.92 -28.83
N VAL A 7 2.46 7.86 -29.15
CA VAL A 7 2.64 6.70 -28.28
C VAL A 7 4.09 6.69 -27.78
N GLU A 8 4.28 6.72 -26.47
CA GLU A 8 5.58 6.61 -25.81
C GLU A 8 5.60 5.35 -24.94
N GLY A 9 6.31 4.32 -25.38
CA GLY A 9 6.21 3.00 -24.76
C GLY A 9 4.81 2.41 -24.96
N ARG A 10 4.05 2.26 -23.86
CA ARG A 10 2.64 1.84 -23.87
C ARG A 10 1.68 2.95 -23.46
N ASP A 11 2.20 4.14 -23.17
CA ASP A 11 1.40 5.31 -22.84
C ASP A 11 0.93 5.97 -24.13
N ILE A 12 -0.30 6.50 -24.11
CA ILE A 12 -0.95 7.09 -25.28
C ILE A 12 -1.25 8.54 -24.95
N SER A 13 -1.01 9.43 -25.91
CA SER A 13 -1.47 10.81 -25.83
C SER A 13 -2.18 11.21 -27.11
N VAL A 14 -3.34 11.87 -26.96
CA VAL A 14 -4.13 12.41 -28.08
C VAL A 14 -4.22 13.92 -27.90
N GLU A 15 -3.63 14.67 -28.82
CA GLU A 15 -3.52 16.12 -28.73
C GLU A 15 -4.21 16.81 -29.91
N ARG A 16 -4.93 17.90 -29.63
CA ARG A 16 -5.46 18.79 -30.66
C ARG A 16 -5.07 20.23 -30.34
N THR A 17 -4.34 20.83 -31.27
CA THR A 17 -3.90 22.23 -31.18
C THR A 17 -4.95 23.17 -31.80
N GLY A 18 -5.10 24.37 -31.25
CA GLY A 18 -6.11 25.35 -31.66
C GLY A 18 -6.08 26.62 -30.80
N GLU A 19 -7.18 27.37 -30.78
CA GLU A 19 -7.37 28.47 -29.81
C GLU A 19 -7.38 27.98 -28.36
N GLU A 20 -7.87 26.75 -28.17
CA GLU A 20 -7.86 26.00 -26.92
C GLU A 20 -7.08 24.70 -27.17
N ALA A 21 -5.98 24.51 -26.46
CA ALA A 21 -5.15 23.31 -26.58
C ALA A 21 -5.73 22.21 -25.71
N ARG A 22 -5.98 21.02 -26.27
CA ARG A 22 -6.49 19.87 -25.53
C ARG A 22 -5.56 18.68 -25.68
N LYS A 23 -5.26 18.01 -24.56
CA LYS A 23 -4.39 16.84 -24.52
C LYS A 23 -4.98 15.78 -23.60
N LEU A 24 -5.33 14.61 -24.14
CA LEU A 24 -5.70 13.45 -23.33
C LEU A 24 -4.46 12.58 -23.14
N LEU A 25 -4.12 12.29 -21.88
CA LEU A 25 -3.01 11.45 -21.47
C LEU A 25 -3.55 10.12 -20.93
N PHE A 26 -2.98 9.01 -21.37
CA PHE A 26 -3.22 7.67 -20.86
C PHE A 26 -1.94 7.08 -20.29
N LYS A 27 -1.96 6.74 -18.99
CA LYS A 27 -0.86 6.05 -18.29
C LYS A 27 -1.20 4.56 -18.19
N ASN A 28 -0.45 3.71 -18.90
CA ASN A 28 -0.76 2.29 -19.00
C ASN A 28 -0.56 1.54 -17.68
N GLU A 29 0.37 1.98 -16.84
CA GLU A 29 0.70 1.36 -15.55
C GLU A 29 -0.45 1.47 -14.53
N LEU A 30 -1.20 2.58 -14.53
CA LEU A 30 -2.32 2.82 -13.62
C LEU A 30 -3.62 2.13 -14.09
N CYS A 31 -3.68 1.67 -15.34
CA CYS A 31 -4.92 1.17 -15.91
C CYS A 31 -5.25 -0.24 -15.42
N ALA A 32 -6.37 -0.44 -14.72
CA ALA A 32 -6.84 -1.77 -14.31
C ALA A 32 -7.65 -2.52 -15.40
N SER A 33 -7.69 -2.03 -16.64
CA SER A 33 -8.41 -2.65 -17.77
C SER A 33 -9.90 -2.95 -17.47
N CYS A 34 -10.58 -2.06 -16.73
CA CYS A 34 -11.97 -2.28 -16.30
C CYS A 34 -13.05 -2.05 -17.37
N GLY A 35 -12.73 -1.31 -18.45
CA GLY A 35 -13.67 -1.05 -19.55
C GLY A 35 -14.60 0.16 -19.38
N LEU A 36 -14.54 0.89 -18.26
CA LEU A 36 -15.42 2.05 -18.04
C LEU A 36 -15.22 3.17 -19.08
N CYS A 37 -13.98 3.40 -19.52
CA CYS A 37 -13.65 4.41 -20.53
C CYS A 37 -14.22 4.06 -21.92
N GLU A 38 -14.24 2.78 -22.29
CA GLU A 38 -14.89 2.29 -23.52
C GLU A 38 -16.41 2.48 -23.41
N LYS A 39 -17.02 2.06 -22.28
CA LYS A 39 -18.48 2.12 -22.09
C LYS A 39 -19.01 3.55 -22.09
N ILE A 40 -18.30 4.51 -21.47
CA ILE A 40 -18.76 5.91 -21.38
C ILE A 40 -18.51 6.71 -22.67
N CYS A 41 -17.63 6.23 -23.57
CA CYS A 41 -17.19 7.01 -24.72
C CYS A 41 -18.35 7.21 -25.72
N PRO A 42 -18.85 8.45 -25.93
CA PRO A 42 -20.05 8.70 -26.71
C PRO A 42 -19.86 8.49 -28.22
N VAL A 43 -18.61 8.39 -28.66
CA VAL A 43 -18.19 8.24 -30.07
C VAL A 43 -17.44 6.93 -30.31
N SER A 44 -17.42 6.02 -29.32
CA SER A 44 -16.75 4.71 -29.40
C SER A 44 -15.32 4.81 -29.95
N ALA A 45 -14.58 5.81 -29.46
CA ALA A 45 -13.18 6.04 -29.82
C ALA A 45 -12.19 5.20 -29.00
N ILE A 46 -12.64 4.53 -27.93
CA ILE A 46 -11.77 3.75 -27.04
C ILE A 46 -12.16 2.28 -27.16
N GLU A 47 -11.18 1.42 -27.41
CA GLU A 47 -11.28 -0.03 -27.32
C GLU A 47 -10.39 -0.51 -26.16
N VAL A 48 -10.92 -1.39 -25.30
CA VAL A 48 -10.18 -1.90 -24.14
C VAL A 48 -9.80 -3.35 -24.41
N ASN A 49 -8.50 -3.64 -24.41
CA ASN A 49 -7.99 -4.98 -24.65
C ASN A 49 -8.46 -5.99 -23.58
N PRO A 50 -8.52 -7.30 -23.88
CA PRO A 50 -9.09 -8.30 -22.98
C PRO A 50 -8.44 -8.29 -21.59
N THR A 51 -9.23 -7.98 -20.55
CA THR A 51 -8.75 -7.74 -19.18
C THR A 51 -7.90 -8.89 -18.64
N GLY A 52 -8.36 -10.13 -18.81
CA GLY A 52 -7.64 -11.31 -18.35
C GLY A 52 -6.27 -11.48 -19.04
N ALA A 53 -6.19 -11.21 -20.35
CA ALA A 53 -4.93 -11.32 -21.10
C ALA A 53 -3.95 -10.22 -20.69
N MET A 54 -4.42 -8.97 -20.58
CA MET A 54 -3.58 -7.83 -20.21
C MET A 54 -2.99 -7.92 -18.80
N VAL A 55 -3.61 -8.69 -17.90
CA VAL A 55 -3.11 -8.90 -16.53
C VAL A 55 -2.31 -10.19 -16.40
N ARG A 56 -2.71 -11.29 -17.05
CA ARG A 56 -2.12 -12.63 -16.82
C ARG A 56 -1.02 -13.02 -17.79
N THR A 57 -0.83 -12.26 -18.86
CA THR A 57 0.13 -12.59 -19.92
C THR A 57 0.98 -11.38 -20.26
N GLU A 58 2.20 -11.62 -20.76
CA GLU A 58 3.04 -10.56 -21.31
C GLU A 58 2.45 -10.05 -22.63
N GLN A 59 2.25 -8.74 -22.72
CA GLN A 59 1.67 -8.07 -23.88
C GLN A 59 2.51 -6.84 -24.24
N GLU A 60 2.82 -6.71 -25.53
CA GLU A 60 3.51 -5.53 -26.07
C GLU A 60 2.55 -4.36 -26.30
N SER A 61 1.25 -4.65 -26.44
CA SER A 61 0.21 -3.64 -26.64
C SER A 61 -0.13 -2.89 -25.35
N SER A 62 -0.69 -1.69 -25.53
CA SER A 62 -1.33 -0.92 -24.47
C SER A 62 -2.64 -1.59 -24.02
N ARG A 63 -3.08 -1.28 -22.79
CA ARG A 63 -4.34 -1.84 -22.25
C ARG A 63 -5.59 -1.30 -22.94
N ILE A 64 -5.48 -0.14 -23.59
CA ILE A 64 -6.53 0.46 -24.40
C ILE A 64 -5.93 1.00 -25.69
N ASP A 65 -6.77 1.16 -26.70
CA ASP A 65 -6.47 1.83 -27.96
C ASP A 65 -7.42 3.02 -28.12
N ILE A 66 -6.92 4.18 -28.57
CA ILE A 66 -7.72 5.41 -28.73
C ILE A 66 -7.68 5.88 -30.18
N ASP A 67 -8.80 5.77 -30.89
CA ASP A 67 -8.95 6.26 -32.26
C ASP A 67 -9.00 7.80 -32.28
N GLU A 68 -7.87 8.43 -32.66
CA GLU A 68 -7.72 9.89 -32.75
C GLU A 68 -8.67 10.55 -33.76
N HIS A 69 -9.17 9.81 -34.75
CA HIS A 69 -10.09 10.33 -35.76
C HIS A 69 -11.54 10.36 -35.25
N LYS A 70 -11.87 9.50 -34.28
CA LYS A 70 -13.17 9.54 -33.59
C LYS A 70 -13.13 10.41 -32.33
N CYS A 71 -12.00 10.47 -31.63
CA CYS A 71 -11.88 11.15 -30.35
C CYS A 71 -12.21 12.65 -30.48
N VAL A 72 -13.15 13.12 -29.66
CA VAL A 72 -13.57 14.54 -29.62
C VAL A 72 -13.00 15.31 -28.42
N LEU A 73 -12.13 14.69 -27.62
CA LEU A 73 -11.51 15.27 -26.42
C LEU A 73 -12.54 15.89 -25.46
N CYS A 74 -13.61 15.14 -25.15
CA CYS A 74 -14.67 15.60 -24.25
C CYS A 74 -14.36 15.39 -22.76
N GLY A 75 -13.46 14.48 -22.40
CA GLY A 75 -13.03 14.24 -21.01
C GLY A 75 -13.85 13.24 -20.21
N MET A 76 -14.95 12.68 -20.75
CA MET A 76 -15.80 11.74 -20.02
C MET A 76 -15.03 10.50 -19.53
N CYS A 77 -14.11 9.98 -20.35
CA CYS A 77 -13.28 8.84 -19.99
C CYS A 77 -12.28 9.14 -18.85
N SER A 78 -11.78 10.38 -18.77
CA SER A 78 -10.93 10.84 -17.68
C SER A 78 -11.73 11.00 -16.38
N CYS A 79 -12.92 11.60 -16.45
CA CYS A 79 -13.80 11.77 -15.29
C CYS A 79 -14.31 10.46 -14.69
N ILE A 80 -14.61 9.44 -15.51
CA ILE A 80 -15.14 8.17 -14.99
C ILE A 80 -14.05 7.21 -14.52
N CYS A 81 -12.78 7.45 -14.86
CA CYS A 81 -11.69 6.53 -14.54
C CYS A 81 -11.48 6.49 -13.02
N PRO A 82 -11.73 5.36 -12.33
CA PRO A 82 -11.54 5.31 -10.88
C PRO A 82 -10.07 5.15 -10.49
N PHE A 83 -9.19 4.88 -11.47
CA PHE A 83 -7.77 4.57 -11.32
C PHE A 83 -6.84 5.70 -11.77
N ASP A 84 -7.39 6.86 -12.14
CA ASP A 84 -6.63 8.03 -12.59
C ASP A 84 -5.69 7.81 -13.80
N ALA A 85 -5.84 6.68 -14.50
CA ALA A 85 -5.08 6.31 -15.69
C ALA A 85 -5.34 7.18 -16.93
N LEU A 86 -6.36 8.02 -16.92
CA LEU A 86 -6.72 8.93 -18.01
C LEU A 86 -6.85 10.35 -17.46
N ASP A 87 -6.09 11.28 -18.02
CA ASP A 87 -6.15 12.69 -17.66
C ASP A 87 -6.35 13.57 -18.89
N LEU A 88 -7.43 14.35 -18.91
CA LEU A 88 -7.62 15.37 -19.94
C LEU A 88 -7.09 16.71 -19.42
N GLU A 89 -6.18 17.29 -20.16
CA GLU A 89 -5.69 18.65 -19.93
C GLU A 89 -6.26 19.61 -20.98
N ILE A 90 -6.63 20.80 -20.51
CA ILE A 90 -7.06 21.93 -21.35
C ILE A 90 -6.18 23.12 -21.01
N ASP A 91 -5.49 23.67 -22.01
CA ASP A 91 -4.47 24.71 -21.87
C ASP A 91 -3.43 24.39 -20.77
N GLY A 92 -3.04 23.11 -20.69
CA GLY A 92 -2.05 22.59 -19.74
C GLY A 92 -2.55 22.41 -18.31
N LYS A 93 -3.87 22.45 -18.06
CA LYS A 93 -4.47 22.19 -16.75
C LYS A 93 -5.39 20.99 -16.81
N SER A 94 -5.22 20.04 -15.88
CA SER A 94 -6.11 18.90 -15.74
C SER A 94 -7.54 19.34 -15.44
N ILE A 95 -8.51 18.72 -16.11
CA ILE A 95 -9.94 18.94 -15.88
C ILE A 95 -10.38 18.58 -14.45
N LYS A 96 -9.59 17.81 -13.70
CA LYS A 96 -9.86 17.48 -12.28
C LYS A 96 -9.89 18.71 -11.38
N THR A 97 -9.24 19.79 -11.82
CA THR A 97 -9.19 21.08 -11.12
C THR A 97 -10.22 22.10 -11.63
N MET A 98 -11.10 21.69 -12.55
CA MET A 98 -12.09 22.56 -13.21
C MET A 98 -13.51 22.21 -12.77
N ASP A 99 -14.23 23.18 -12.19
CA ASP A 99 -15.60 23.01 -11.70
C ASP A 99 -16.62 22.72 -12.82
N GLU A 100 -16.29 23.04 -14.07
CA GLU A 100 -17.13 22.81 -15.24
C GLU A 100 -17.20 21.33 -15.62
N TYR A 101 -16.21 20.52 -15.21
CA TYR A 101 -16.10 19.10 -15.52
C TYR A 101 -16.55 18.25 -14.32
N PRO A 102 -17.54 17.36 -14.49
CA PRO A 102 -17.96 16.48 -13.41
C PRO A 102 -16.83 15.60 -12.90
N GLN A 103 -16.62 15.58 -11.59
CA GLN A 103 -15.61 14.74 -10.94
C GLN A 103 -16.28 13.68 -10.09
N LEU A 104 -15.68 12.50 -10.00
CA LEU A 104 -16.10 11.48 -9.05
C LEU A 104 -15.80 11.95 -7.63
N ILE A 105 -16.79 11.82 -6.73
CA ILE A 105 -16.61 12.08 -5.31
C ILE A 105 -16.02 10.83 -4.68
N LYS A 106 -14.72 10.88 -4.38
CA LYS A 106 -13.96 9.82 -3.74
C LYS A 106 -12.88 10.44 -2.85
N SER A 107 -12.59 9.84 -1.70
CA SER A 107 -11.54 10.32 -0.78
C SER A 107 -10.96 9.15 0.02
N ALA A 108 -9.73 9.29 0.49
CA ALA A 108 -9.11 8.39 1.44
C ALA A 108 -8.19 9.23 2.31
N ASP A 109 -8.42 9.20 3.61
CA ASP A 109 -7.79 10.12 4.57
C ASP A 109 -7.40 9.34 5.83
N ILE A 110 -6.26 9.69 6.43
CA ILE A 110 -5.81 9.18 7.74
C ILE A 110 -5.72 10.37 8.71
N ASP A 111 -6.41 10.26 9.84
CA ASP A 111 -6.32 11.21 10.94
C ASP A 111 -5.02 10.98 11.73
N GLU A 112 -4.07 11.89 11.58
CA GLU A 112 -2.76 11.86 12.25
C GLU A 112 -2.88 11.93 13.78
N ASP A 113 -3.93 12.58 14.31
CA ASP A 113 -4.11 12.69 15.77
C ASP A 113 -4.57 11.36 16.40
N THR A 114 -5.21 10.50 15.60
CA THR A 114 -5.71 9.18 16.03
C THR A 114 -4.76 8.04 15.63
N CYS A 115 -3.96 8.22 14.58
CA CYS A 115 -3.06 7.21 14.06
C CYS A 115 -1.97 6.82 15.08
N ILE A 116 -1.79 5.51 15.27
CA ILE A 116 -0.74 4.95 16.14
C ILE A 116 0.45 4.34 15.36
N TYR A 117 0.51 4.61 14.05
CA TYR A 117 1.59 4.15 13.15
C TYR A 117 1.89 2.65 13.22
N CYS A 118 0.83 1.81 13.31
CA CYS A 118 0.98 0.36 13.45
C CYS A 118 1.42 -0.36 12.16
N LYS A 119 1.32 0.31 11.00
CA LYS A 119 1.63 -0.20 9.64
C LYS A 119 0.66 -1.24 9.06
N ALA A 120 -0.50 -1.45 9.69
CA ALA A 120 -1.50 -2.39 9.19
C ALA A 120 -2.06 -1.98 7.80
N CYS A 121 -2.41 -0.71 7.62
CA CYS A 121 -2.93 -0.18 6.36
C CYS A 121 -1.89 -0.18 5.22
N GLU A 122 -0.62 0.11 5.52
CA GLU A 122 0.51 -0.02 4.58
C GLU A 122 0.61 -1.44 4.04
N THR A 123 0.49 -2.45 4.91
CA THR A 123 0.54 -3.87 4.52
C THR A 123 -0.72 -4.32 3.77
N ALA A 124 -1.89 -3.83 4.18
CA ALA A 124 -3.17 -4.24 3.60
C ALA A 124 -3.49 -3.56 2.26
N CYS A 125 -2.81 -2.45 1.92
CA CYS A 125 -3.09 -1.67 0.72
C CYS A 125 -2.75 -2.49 -0.55
N PRO A 126 -3.74 -2.88 -1.38
CA PRO A 126 -3.49 -3.74 -2.54
C PRO A 126 -2.77 -3.00 -3.69
N GLN A 127 -2.58 -1.69 -3.56
CA GLN A 127 -1.91 -0.84 -4.55
C GLN A 127 -0.61 -0.23 -4.01
N GLU A 128 -0.19 -0.61 -2.80
CA GLU A 128 1.00 -0.06 -2.14
C GLU A 128 0.99 1.49 -2.04
N ALA A 129 -0.20 2.08 -2.08
CA ALA A 129 -0.40 3.53 -2.11
C ALA A 129 -0.24 4.22 -0.75
N ILE A 130 0.08 3.49 0.33
CA ILE A 130 0.16 4.04 1.69
C ILE A 130 1.57 3.84 2.23
N THR A 131 2.18 4.90 2.73
CA THR A 131 3.44 4.86 3.48
C THR A 131 3.19 5.26 4.92
N ILE A 132 3.64 4.44 5.87
CA ILE A 132 3.59 4.74 7.31
C ILE A 132 5.01 4.80 7.86
N ALA A 133 5.48 5.99 8.19
CA ALA A 133 6.75 6.18 8.89
C ALA A 133 6.52 6.10 10.39
N ARG A 134 7.47 5.50 11.13
CA ARG A 134 7.50 5.59 12.59
C ARG A 134 8.92 5.63 13.12
N GLU A 135 9.13 6.49 14.10
CA GLU A 135 10.33 6.59 14.90
C GLU A 135 10.06 5.88 16.23
N LEU A 136 10.84 4.82 16.49
CA LEU A 136 10.79 4.10 17.76
C LEU A 136 11.77 4.73 18.74
N PRO A 137 11.46 4.72 20.04
CA PRO A 137 12.38 5.21 21.06
C PRO A 137 13.67 4.40 21.10
N ASP A 138 14.76 5.07 21.47
CA ASP A 138 16.06 4.42 21.68
C ASP A 138 15.95 3.39 22.80
N ARG A 139 16.47 2.18 22.56
CA ARG A 139 16.44 1.09 23.55
C ARG A 139 17.01 1.54 24.90
N SER A 140 18.08 2.33 24.90
CA SER A 140 18.79 2.78 26.10
C SER A 140 17.96 3.68 27.01
N LYS A 141 16.90 4.32 26.49
CA LYS A 141 15.94 5.10 27.27
C LYS A 141 14.87 4.25 27.95
N LEU A 142 14.65 3.02 27.47
CA LEU A 142 13.63 2.10 27.98
C LEU A 142 14.19 1.05 28.96
N VAL A 143 15.48 1.15 29.31
CA VAL A 143 16.13 0.28 30.27
C VAL A 143 16.96 1.12 31.24
N THR A 144 17.05 0.69 32.50
CA THR A 144 17.85 1.38 33.52
C THR A 144 18.64 0.38 34.35
N GLY A 145 19.89 0.73 34.63
CA GLY A 145 20.78 -0.08 35.42
C GLY A 145 22.19 0.51 35.43
N GLU A 146 23.06 -0.18 36.14
CA GLU A 146 24.48 0.13 36.21
C GLU A 146 25.26 -1.13 35.88
N ILE A 147 26.33 -0.98 35.11
CA ILE A 147 27.27 -2.05 34.77
C ILE A 147 28.69 -1.50 34.72
N GLU A 148 29.60 -2.22 35.35
CA GLU A 148 31.03 -1.93 35.38
C GLU A 148 31.79 -3.26 35.38
N ILE A 149 32.87 -3.32 34.59
CA ILE A 149 33.76 -4.48 34.53
C ILE A 149 35.09 -4.07 35.16
N ASP A 150 35.48 -4.81 36.20
CA ASP A 150 36.81 -4.70 36.79
C ASP A 150 37.83 -5.37 35.85
N LYS A 151 38.59 -4.53 35.13
CA LYS A 151 39.60 -4.97 34.16
C LYS A 151 40.80 -5.64 34.81
N GLU A 152 41.07 -5.41 36.10
CA GLU A 152 42.17 -6.07 36.82
C GLU A 152 41.80 -7.51 37.23
N THR A 153 40.53 -7.72 37.60
CA THR A 153 40.01 -9.07 37.94
C THR A 153 39.64 -9.88 36.68
N CYS A 154 39.32 -9.21 35.57
CA CYS A 154 38.95 -9.87 34.32
C CYS A 154 40.10 -10.73 33.76
N ILE A 155 39.80 -12.00 33.46
CA ILE A 155 40.76 -12.94 32.85
C ILE A 155 40.60 -13.07 31.33
N ASN A 156 39.79 -12.21 30.71
CA ASN A 156 39.54 -12.15 29.26
C ASN A 156 39.08 -13.48 28.64
N CYS A 157 38.26 -14.27 29.36
CA CYS A 157 37.84 -15.59 28.89
C CYS A 157 36.77 -15.60 27.78
N GLY A 158 36.20 -14.45 27.39
CA GLY A 158 35.18 -14.35 26.33
C GLY A 158 33.76 -14.75 26.72
N VAL A 159 33.55 -15.49 27.82
CA VAL A 159 32.23 -16.01 28.21
C VAL A 159 31.14 -14.93 28.30
N CYS A 160 31.46 -13.75 28.84
CA CYS A 160 30.48 -12.67 28.95
C CYS A 160 30.13 -12.00 27.62
N GLU A 161 31.04 -12.00 26.65
CA GLU A 161 30.80 -11.54 25.28
C GLU A 161 29.92 -12.56 24.53
N GLU A 162 30.28 -13.85 24.57
CA GLU A 162 29.51 -14.92 23.93
C GLU A 162 28.08 -15.06 24.48
N MET A 163 27.89 -14.83 25.78
CA MET A 163 26.60 -14.99 26.46
C MET A 163 25.75 -13.71 26.45
N CYS A 164 26.25 -12.59 25.92
CA CYS A 164 25.52 -11.33 25.93
C CYS A 164 24.44 -11.34 24.84
N PRO A 165 23.13 -11.44 25.18
CA PRO A 165 22.08 -11.61 24.17
C PRO A 165 21.87 -10.38 23.27
N ALA A 166 22.46 -9.24 23.63
CA ALA A 166 22.35 -7.99 22.90
C ALA A 166 23.69 -7.55 22.27
N ASP A 167 24.71 -8.41 22.31
CA ASP A 167 26.07 -8.12 21.83
C ASP A 167 26.60 -6.77 22.35
N ALA A 168 26.33 -6.50 23.62
CA ALA A 168 26.69 -5.25 24.29
C ALA A 168 28.09 -5.29 24.92
N ILE A 169 28.77 -6.44 24.92
CA ILE A 169 30.12 -6.59 25.49
C ILE A 169 31.04 -7.00 24.35
N THR A 170 32.21 -6.36 24.25
CA THR A 170 33.22 -6.68 23.23
C THR A 170 34.58 -6.82 23.89
N LEU A 171 35.31 -7.89 23.56
CA LEU A 171 36.72 -8.03 23.89
C LEU A 171 37.57 -7.62 22.68
N ASP A 172 38.56 -6.76 22.91
CA ASP A 172 39.54 -6.39 21.90
C ASP A 172 40.63 -7.46 21.82
N TYR A 173 40.32 -8.54 21.10
CA TYR A 173 41.21 -9.69 20.94
C TYR A 173 42.53 -9.33 20.26
N LYS A 174 43.62 -9.95 20.73
CA LYS A 174 44.95 -9.83 20.15
C LYS A 174 45.69 -11.16 20.18
N LEU A 175 46.71 -11.27 19.35
CA LEU A 175 47.65 -12.40 19.42
C LEU A 175 48.61 -12.20 20.60
N PRO A 176 48.77 -13.20 21.48
CA PRO A 176 49.76 -13.14 22.56
C PRO A 176 51.18 -13.00 22.01
N THR A 177 52.00 -12.19 22.68
CA THR A 177 53.43 -12.04 22.41
C THR A 177 54.26 -12.45 23.62
N SER A 178 55.59 -12.53 23.47
CA SER A 178 56.48 -12.89 24.58
C SER A 178 56.51 -11.87 25.71
N ASP A 179 56.24 -10.61 25.39
CA ASP A 179 56.19 -9.47 26.32
C ASP A 179 54.77 -9.21 26.88
N ASP A 180 53.73 -9.76 26.24
CA ASP A 180 52.35 -9.71 26.71
C ASP A 180 51.59 -10.99 26.34
N PRO A 181 51.52 -11.99 27.24
CA PRO A 181 50.92 -13.29 26.94
C PRO A 181 49.38 -13.28 27.00
N THR A 182 48.72 -12.12 27.10
CA THR A 182 47.25 -12.02 27.16
C THR A 182 46.60 -12.14 25.78
N ILE A 183 45.36 -12.63 25.74
CA ILE A 183 44.60 -12.84 24.49
C ILE A 183 43.71 -11.65 24.08
N ALA A 184 43.62 -10.62 24.91
CA ALA A 184 42.86 -9.40 24.64
C ALA A 184 43.52 -8.20 25.32
N SER A 185 43.42 -7.02 24.72
CA SER A 185 43.94 -5.76 25.27
C SER A 185 42.91 -5.01 26.12
N ASP A 186 41.63 -5.14 25.81
CA ASP A 186 40.58 -4.44 26.54
C ASP A 186 39.24 -5.18 26.47
N ILE A 187 38.32 -4.78 27.34
CA ILE A 187 36.92 -5.20 27.36
C ILE A 187 36.03 -3.98 27.55
N ASN A 188 35.02 -3.84 26.70
CA ASN A 188 34.14 -2.68 26.66
C ASN A 188 32.66 -3.10 26.72
N VAL A 189 31.84 -2.24 27.33
CA VAL A 189 30.39 -2.43 27.41
C VAL A 189 29.69 -1.25 26.72
N ASP A 190 28.98 -1.54 25.64
CA ASP A 190 28.08 -0.61 24.96
C ASP A 190 26.78 -0.49 25.76
N LYS A 191 26.62 0.64 26.47
CA LYS A 191 25.45 0.91 27.29
C LYS A 191 24.19 1.16 26.47
N ASP A 192 24.32 1.50 25.19
CA ASP A 192 23.16 1.71 24.31
C ASP A 192 22.52 0.39 23.87
N LYS A 193 23.30 -0.69 23.88
CA LYS A 193 22.82 -2.06 23.60
C LYS A 193 22.42 -2.84 24.85
N CYS A 194 23.07 -2.57 25.99
CA CYS A 194 22.90 -3.32 27.23
C CYS A 194 21.48 -3.17 27.81
N VAL A 195 20.80 -4.30 28.06
CA VAL A 195 19.46 -4.32 28.69
C VAL A 195 19.49 -4.71 30.17
N TYR A 196 20.68 -4.71 30.79
CA TYR A 196 20.90 -5.01 32.21
C TYR A 196 20.30 -6.36 32.68
N CYS A 197 20.28 -7.39 31.82
CA CYS A 197 19.73 -8.71 32.14
C CYS A 197 20.55 -9.53 33.16
N LEU A 198 21.75 -9.07 33.51
CA LEU A 198 22.68 -9.65 34.48
C LEU A 198 23.25 -11.04 34.12
N VAL A 199 23.06 -11.52 32.88
CA VAL A 199 23.62 -12.79 32.41
C VAL A 199 25.15 -12.80 32.51
N CYS A 200 25.82 -11.75 32.02
CA CYS A 200 27.28 -11.61 32.08
C CYS A 200 27.83 -11.66 33.53
N LYS A 201 27.15 -10.98 34.46
CA LYS A 201 27.48 -11.01 35.90
C LYS A 201 27.39 -12.44 36.47
N LYS A 202 26.34 -13.18 36.13
CA LYS A 202 26.13 -14.55 36.64
C LYS A 202 27.07 -15.58 35.99
N ALA A 203 27.42 -15.38 34.72
CA ALA A 203 28.29 -16.27 33.97
C ALA A 203 29.78 -16.04 34.24
N CYS A 204 30.16 -14.88 34.77
CA CYS A 204 31.56 -14.52 35.01
C CYS A 204 32.20 -15.47 36.06
N PRO A 205 33.22 -16.27 35.68
CA PRO A 205 33.81 -17.27 36.58
C PRO A 205 34.62 -16.65 37.73
N VAL A 206 35.03 -15.40 37.59
CA VAL A 206 35.89 -14.66 38.53
C VAL A 206 35.18 -13.47 39.18
N ASN A 207 33.87 -13.30 38.96
CA ASN A 207 33.06 -12.19 39.50
C ASN A 207 33.61 -10.78 39.18
N ALA A 208 34.26 -10.58 38.04
CA ALA A 208 34.80 -9.29 37.60
C ALA A 208 33.71 -8.25 37.22
N ILE A 209 32.47 -8.68 37.02
CA ILE A 209 31.39 -7.82 36.51
C ILE A 209 30.46 -7.41 37.64
N LYS A 210 30.38 -6.11 37.92
CA LYS A 210 29.38 -5.52 38.81
C LYS A 210 28.25 -4.97 37.94
N ALA A 211 27.07 -5.56 38.07
CA ALA A 211 25.88 -5.09 37.39
C ALA A 211 24.66 -5.11 38.30
N ALA A 212 23.78 -4.12 38.13
CA ALA A 212 22.50 -4.01 38.81
C ALA A 212 21.44 -3.53 37.81
N CYS A 213 20.32 -4.25 37.76
CA CYS A 213 19.12 -3.79 37.07
C CYS A 213 18.34 -2.89 38.02
N ARG A 214 17.90 -1.73 37.54
CA ARG A 214 17.12 -0.75 38.33
C ARG A 214 15.65 -0.68 37.92
N ILE A 215 15.26 -1.39 36.86
CA ILE A 215 13.95 -1.25 36.19
C ILE A 215 12.78 -1.42 37.17
N CYS A 216 12.75 -2.49 37.97
CA CYS A 216 11.60 -2.74 38.87
C CYS A 216 11.50 -1.75 40.05
N SER A 217 12.61 -1.15 40.49
CA SER A 217 12.64 -0.31 41.70
C SER A 217 12.59 1.18 41.39
N TYR A 218 13.19 1.58 40.27
CA TYR A 218 13.32 2.98 39.88
C TYR A 218 12.76 3.27 38.48
N GLY A 219 12.22 2.28 37.76
CA GLY A 219 11.76 2.45 36.39
C GLY A 219 10.75 3.58 36.19
N GLU A 220 9.80 3.76 37.12
CA GLU A 220 8.83 4.87 37.05
C GLU A 220 9.47 6.27 37.16
N TYR A 221 10.68 6.39 37.72
CA TYR A 221 11.42 7.65 37.87
C TYR A 221 12.51 7.80 36.81
N ASP A 222 13.19 6.69 36.48
CA ASP A 222 14.32 6.65 35.55
C ASP A 222 13.86 6.61 34.08
N ILE A 223 12.69 6.02 33.79
CA ILE A 223 12.11 5.92 32.44
C ILE A 223 10.87 6.79 32.39
N LYS A 224 10.92 7.89 31.64
CA LYS A 224 9.78 8.79 31.53
C LYS A 224 8.85 8.34 30.41
N PRO A 225 7.53 8.57 30.52
CA PRO A 225 6.59 8.26 29.44
C PRO A 225 6.93 8.92 28.10
N GLU A 226 7.43 10.16 28.14
CA GLU A 226 7.88 10.94 26.97
C GLU A 226 9.01 10.24 26.18
N ASP A 227 9.83 9.43 26.86
CA ASP A 227 10.91 8.66 26.24
C ASP A 227 10.40 7.40 25.52
N ALA A 228 9.14 7.02 25.72
CA ALA A 228 8.50 5.85 25.11
C ALA A 228 7.51 6.21 23.98
N GLU A 229 7.32 7.49 23.69
CA GLU A 229 6.43 7.95 22.63
C GLU A 229 6.92 7.50 21.26
N VAL A 230 6.02 6.90 20.48
CA VAL A 230 6.24 6.60 19.07
C VAL A 230 5.69 7.77 18.26
N LYS A 231 6.55 8.34 17.41
CA LYS A 231 6.17 9.41 16.48
C LYS A 231 6.17 8.87 15.07
N GLY A 232 5.44 9.50 14.17
CA GLY A 232 5.35 9.03 12.80
C GLY A 232 4.63 10.04 11.92
N ASP A 233 4.49 9.65 10.66
CA ASP A 233 3.71 10.36 9.66
C ASP A 233 3.04 9.31 8.76
N SER A 234 1.86 9.62 8.22
CA SER A 234 1.23 8.84 7.17
C SER A 234 1.18 9.61 5.85
N PHE A 235 1.23 8.89 4.74
CA PHE A 235 1.08 9.44 3.40
C PHE A 235 0.28 8.47 2.53
N ILE A 236 -0.68 9.00 1.77
CA ILE A 236 -1.44 8.27 0.76
C ILE A 236 -1.11 8.88 -0.61
N ASP A 237 -0.58 8.07 -1.52
CA ASP A 237 -0.44 8.44 -2.93
C ASP A 237 -1.81 8.41 -3.61
N ASP A 238 -2.33 9.59 -3.96
CA ASP A 238 -3.65 9.73 -4.56
C ASP A 238 -3.77 9.19 -5.98
N GLU A 239 -2.68 9.12 -6.76
CA GLU A 239 -2.70 8.53 -8.11
C GLU A 239 -2.80 7.00 -8.06
N ALA A 240 -2.09 6.38 -7.11
CA ALA A 240 -2.14 4.92 -6.91
C ALA A 240 -3.37 4.46 -6.10
N CYS A 241 -3.93 5.32 -5.25
CA CYS A 241 -4.99 4.94 -4.33
C CYS A 241 -6.36 4.79 -5.01
N VAL A 242 -6.85 3.55 -5.08
CA VAL A 242 -8.12 3.16 -5.72
C VAL A 242 -9.35 3.25 -4.83
N LYS A 243 -9.20 3.76 -3.60
CA LYS A 243 -10.31 4.01 -2.66
C LYS A 243 -11.11 2.74 -2.33
N CYS A 244 -10.43 1.61 -2.12
CA CYS A 244 -11.05 0.31 -1.83
C CYS A 244 -11.60 0.17 -0.40
N GLY A 245 -10.99 0.82 0.59
CA GLY A 245 -11.42 0.75 1.99
C GLY A 245 -10.66 -0.24 2.87
N TRP A 246 -9.63 -0.93 2.36
CA TRP A 246 -8.79 -1.83 3.18
C TRP A 246 -8.18 -1.14 4.39
N CYS A 247 -7.70 0.10 4.21
CA CYS A 247 -7.11 0.88 5.29
C CYS A 247 -8.11 1.26 6.38
N GLU A 248 -9.38 1.47 6.01
CA GLU A 248 -10.47 1.78 6.95
C GLU A 248 -10.85 0.55 7.78
N ASP A 249 -11.10 -0.61 7.14
CA ASP A 249 -11.52 -1.83 7.86
C ASP A 249 -10.41 -2.46 8.72
N ILE A 250 -9.13 -2.35 8.29
CA ILE A 250 -8.00 -2.93 9.03
C ILE A 250 -7.49 -2.05 10.17
N CYS A 251 -7.91 -0.78 10.23
CA CYS A 251 -7.38 0.17 11.21
C CYS A 251 -7.87 -0.20 12.62
N PRO A 252 -6.98 -0.50 13.58
CA PRO A 252 -7.40 -0.89 14.92
C PRO A 252 -7.95 0.27 15.76
N VAL A 253 -7.82 1.50 15.28
CA VAL A 253 -8.19 2.74 15.98
C VAL A 253 -9.08 3.65 15.12
N ASP A 254 -9.62 3.13 14.02
CA ASP A 254 -10.52 3.85 13.11
C ASP A 254 -9.99 5.22 12.61
N ALA A 255 -8.66 5.37 12.53
CA ALA A 255 -8.02 6.60 12.04
C ALA A 255 -8.16 6.82 10.53
N ALA A 256 -8.46 5.77 9.76
CA ALA A 256 -8.55 5.84 8.30
C ALA A 256 -10.02 5.87 7.87
N SER A 257 -10.34 6.71 6.88
CA SER A 257 -11.70 6.81 6.32
C SER A 257 -11.66 6.83 4.79
N VAL A 258 -12.61 6.15 4.13
CA VAL A 258 -12.66 6.06 2.66
C VAL A 258 -14.06 6.34 2.13
N THR A 259 -14.15 7.24 1.15
CA THR A 259 -15.37 7.46 0.36
C THR A 259 -15.19 6.89 -1.04
N LYS A 260 -16.11 5.99 -1.45
CA LYS A 260 -16.07 5.32 -2.75
C LYS A 260 -16.82 6.08 -3.85
N PRO A 261 -16.35 6.02 -5.10
CA PRO A 261 -17.01 6.70 -6.22
C PRO A 261 -18.31 6.03 -6.66
N PHE A 262 -18.47 4.73 -6.42
CA PHE A 262 -19.61 3.94 -6.90
C PHE A 262 -20.26 3.15 -5.75
N GLU A 263 -21.58 3.01 -5.82
CA GLU A 263 -22.34 2.03 -5.03
C GLU A 263 -22.92 1.00 -6.01
N GLY A 264 -23.06 -0.24 -5.54
CA GLY A 264 -23.42 -1.34 -6.42
C GLY A 264 -23.72 -2.64 -5.69
N LYS A 265 -23.74 -3.71 -6.47
CA LYS A 265 -23.89 -5.09 -6.02
C LYS A 265 -22.96 -5.99 -6.84
N LEU A 266 -22.37 -6.97 -6.18
CA LEU A 266 -21.56 -8.01 -6.81
C LEU A 266 -22.27 -9.36 -6.68
N GLU A 267 -22.49 -10.04 -7.80
CA GLU A 267 -23.16 -11.35 -7.83
C GLU A 267 -22.25 -12.40 -8.49
N HIS A 268 -22.28 -13.63 -7.98
CA HIS A 268 -21.46 -14.74 -8.48
C HIS A 268 -22.27 -16.03 -8.54
N ASP A 269 -22.12 -16.75 -9.65
CA ASP A 269 -22.70 -18.07 -9.87
C ASP A 269 -21.64 -19.16 -9.70
N ASP A 270 -21.69 -19.87 -8.57
CA ASP A 270 -20.75 -20.93 -8.23
C ASP A 270 -20.85 -22.15 -9.17
N GLU A 271 -22.01 -22.41 -9.78
CA GLU A 271 -22.18 -23.53 -10.71
C GLU A 271 -21.49 -23.26 -12.06
N THR A 272 -21.62 -22.03 -12.56
CA THR A 272 -20.94 -21.59 -13.78
C THR A 272 -19.44 -21.40 -13.56
N CYS A 273 -19.02 -20.99 -12.35
CA CYS A 273 -17.62 -20.77 -12.00
C CYS A 273 -16.78 -22.06 -12.05
N GLN A 274 -15.65 -21.98 -12.75
CA GLN A 274 -14.69 -23.08 -12.91
C GLN A 274 -13.41 -22.92 -12.07
N GLY A 275 -13.33 -21.89 -11.21
CA GLY A 275 -12.16 -21.68 -10.34
C GLY A 275 -10.86 -21.33 -11.06
N CYS A 276 -10.93 -20.64 -12.21
CA CYS A 276 -9.74 -20.33 -13.03
C CYS A 276 -8.82 -19.22 -12.49
N GLU A 277 -9.21 -18.55 -11.40
CA GLU A 277 -8.48 -17.46 -10.72
C GLU A 277 -8.37 -16.12 -11.45
N THR A 278 -8.87 -16.00 -12.70
CA THR A 278 -8.71 -14.74 -13.45
C THR A 278 -9.32 -13.55 -12.73
N CYS A 279 -10.57 -13.64 -12.24
CA CYS A 279 -11.23 -12.55 -11.53
C CYS A 279 -10.47 -12.13 -10.25
N VAL A 280 -9.86 -13.09 -9.55
CA VAL A 280 -9.05 -12.86 -8.34
C VAL A 280 -7.81 -12.03 -8.71
N MET A 281 -7.04 -12.45 -9.71
CA MET A 281 -5.80 -11.75 -10.11
C MET A 281 -6.05 -10.38 -10.73
N VAL A 282 -7.17 -10.17 -11.45
CA VAL A 282 -7.48 -8.86 -12.05
C VAL A 282 -8.07 -7.87 -11.06
N CYS A 283 -8.47 -8.28 -9.86
CA CYS A 283 -9.10 -7.39 -8.90
C CYS A 283 -8.07 -6.42 -8.31
N PRO A 284 -8.09 -5.11 -8.66
CA PRO A 284 -7.11 -4.16 -8.13
C PRO A 284 -7.36 -3.82 -6.65
N CYS A 285 -8.49 -4.26 -6.10
CA CYS A 285 -8.90 -3.98 -4.73
C CYS A 285 -8.72 -5.18 -3.82
N ASN A 286 -8.22 -6.32 -4.31
CA ASN A 286 -8.12 -7.57 -3.55
C ASN A 286 -9.45 -8.00 -2.87
N ALA A 287 -10.60 -7.71 -3.51
CA ALA A 287 -11.93 -7.99 -2.96
C ALA A 287 -12.41 -9.44 -3.19
N LEU A 288 -11.62 -10.22 -3.93
CA LEU A 288 -11.93 -11.58 -4.38
C LEU A 288 -10.82 -12.51 -3.92
N SER A 289 -11.16 -13.68 -3.39
CA SER A 289 -10.17 -14.68 -3.00
C SER A 289 -10.71 -16.11 -3.06
N PHE A 290 -9.82 -17.09 -3.08
CA PHE A 290 -10.17 -18.50 -2.94
C PHE A 290 -9.98 -18.94 -1.49
N PRO A 291 -11.07 -19.22 -0.75
CA PRO A 291 -10.99 -19.65 0.63
C PRO A 291 -10.29 -21.00 0.74
N GLN A 292 -9.44 -21.15 1.75
CA GLN A 292 -8.80 -22.43 2.08
C GLN A 292 -9.67 -23.15 3.11
N PRO A 293 -9.96 -24.45 2.93
CA PRO A 293 -10.74 -25.21 3.89
C PRO A 293 -10.00 -25.30 5.23
N ALA A 294 -10.71 -25.10 6.34
CA ALA A 294 -10.13 -25.17 7.68
C ALA A 294 -9.72 -26.60 8.05
N GLU A 295 -10.53 -27.59 7.66
CA GLU A 295 -10.27 -29.00 7.88
C GLU A 295 -10.37 -29.84 6.60
N SER A 296 -9.74 -31.01 6.62
CA SER A 296 -9.77 -31.93 5.49
C SER A 296 -11.19 -32.48 5.30
N GLY A 297 -11.80 -32.18 4.15
CA GLY A 297 -13.14 -32.65 3.78
C GLY A 297 -14.19 -31.54 3.78
N ASP A 298 -13.85 -30.36 4.30
CA ASP A 298 -14.70 -29.18 4.20
C ASP A 298 -14.79 -28.70 2.75
N LYS A 299 -15.98 -28.22 2.39
CA LYS A 299 -16.23 -27.58 1.10
C LYS A 299 -16.51 -26.11 1.36
N GLU A 300 -15.59 -25.28 0.91
CA GLU A 300 -15.80 -23.84 0.85
C GLU A 300 -16.47 -23.45 -0.49
N ALA A 301 -17.04 -22.25 -0.54
CA ALA A 301 -17.44 -21.65 -1.81
C ALA A 301 -16.23 -21.55 -2.76
N LYS A 302 -16.43 -21.69 -4.07
CA LYS A 302 -15.28 -21.61 -5.01
C LYS A 302 -14.65 -20.23 -5.01
N LEU A 303 -15.44 -19.17 -4.77
CA LEU A 303 -14.99 -17.79 -4.73
C LEU A 303 -15.59 -17.08 -3.52
N TYR A 304 -14.73 -16.51 -2.67
CA TYR A 304 -15.12 -15.60 -1.62
C TYR A 304 -15.04 -14.16 -2.12
N MET A 305 -16.05 -13.36 -1.78
CA MET A 305 -16.17 -11.97 -2.18
C MET A 305 -16.52 -11.11 -0.96
N ASP A 306 -15.79 -10.02 -0.77
CA ASP A 306 -16.13 -9.03 0.25
C ASP A 306 -16.38 -7.65 -0.40
N GLU A 307 -17.65 -7.28 -0.47
CA GLU A 307 -18.09 -6.01 -1.07
C GLU A 307 -17.59 -4.78 -0.30
N LYS A 308 -17.16 -4.94 0.97
CA LYS A 308 -16.49 -3.86 1.71
C LYS A 308 -15.26 -3.33 1.00
N TYR A 309 -14.58 -4.14 0.19
CA TYR A 309 -13.40 -3.71 -0.57
C TYR A 309 -13.69 -3.43 -2.05
N CYS A 310 -14.87 -3.79 -2.53
CA CYS A 310 -15.27 -3.62 -3.92
C CYS A 310 -15.53 -2.14 -4.23
N ILE A 311 -15.00 -1.65 -5.34
CA ILE A 311 -15.33 -0.33 -5.89
C ILE A 311 -16.28 -0.41 -7.08
N TYR A 312 -16.77 -1.60 -7.45
CA TYR A 312 -17.67 -1.82 -8.59
C TYR A 312 -17.09 -1.34 -9.94
N CYS A 313 -15.78 -1.51 -10.16
CA CYS A 313 -15.15 -1.10 -11.43
C CYS A 313 -15.54 -1.99 -12.63
N GLY A 314 -15.94 -3.25 -12.40
CA GLY A 314 -16.36 -4.18 -13.46
C GLY A 314 -15.23 -5.01 -14.10
N ALA A 315 -13.98 -4.86 -13.66
CA ALA A 315 -12.85 -5.61 -14.22
C ALA A 315 -13.02 -7.14 -14.10
N CYS A 316 -13.57 -7.60 -12.97
CA CYS A 316 -13.82 -9.03 -12.74
C CYS A 316 -14.86 -9.61 -13.71
N GLU A 317 -16.02 -8.95 -13.88
CA GLU A 317 -17.06 -9.30 -14.85
C GLU A 317 -16.48 -9.37 -16.27
N ARG A 318 -15.77 -8.32 -16.68
CA ARG A 318 -15.14 -8.26 -18.02
C ARG A 318 -14.10 -9.35 -18.25
N SER A 319 -13.37 -9.75 -17.22
CA SER A 319 -12.33 -10.77 -17.32
C SER A 319 -12.86 -12.21 -17.33
N CYS A 320 -14.11 -12.42 -16.94
CA CYS A 320 -14.66 -13.75 -16.73
C CYS A 320 -15.08 -14.39 -18.06
N PRO A 321 -14.42 -15.48 -18.52
CA PRO A 321 -14.69 -16.06 -19.83
C PRO A 321 -16.02 -16.83 -19.90
N VAL A 322 -16.63 -17.11 -18.74
CA VAL A 322 -17.89 -17.87 -18.61
C VAL A 322 -19.01 -17.02 -18.00
N SER A 323 -18.79 -15.72 -17.80
CA SER A 323 -19.79 -14.80 -17.22
C SER A 323 -20.40 -15.29 -15.90
N ALA A 324 -19.57 -15.86 -15.02
CA ALA A 324 -19.99 -16.35 -13.69
C ALA A 324 -20.01 -15.25 -12.61
N ILE A 325 -19.68 -14.01 -12.94
CA ILE A 325 -19.63 -12.89 -11.99
C ILE A 325 -20.13 -11.62 -12.67
N ASP A 326 -21.02 -10.91 -12.00
CA ASP A 326 -21.73 -9.74 -12.53
C ASP A 326 -21.60 -8.54 -11.58
N VAL A 327 -21.35 -7.35 -12.13
CA VAL A 327 -21.26 -6.09 -11.38
C VAL A 327 -22.40 -5.16 -11.76
N THR A 328 -23.28 -4.88 -10.80
CA THR A 328 -24.33 -3.86 -10.96
C THR A 328 -23.90 -2.58 -10.27
N ARG A 329 -23.99 -1.43 -10.95
CA ARG A 329 -23.74 -0.10 -10.38
C ARG A 329 -25.05 0.62 -10.17
N THR A 330 -25.43 0.87 -8.92
CA THR A 330 -26.69 1.52 -8.56
C THR A 330 -26.56 3.03 -8.49
N LYS A 331 -25.39 3.53 -8.08
CA LYS A 331 -25.14 4.97 -7.92
C LYS A 331 -23.69 5.33 -8.24
N ILE A 332 -23.52 6.53 -8.79
CA ILE A 332 -22.23 7.14 -9.10
C ILE A 332 -22.18 8.47 -8.36
N ASN A 333 -21.29 8.57 -7.38
CA ASN A 333 -21.08 9.77 -6.59
C ASN A 333 -20.23 10.74 -7.41
N SER A 334 -20.82 11.86 -7.83
CA SER A 334 -20.14 12.87 -8.65
C SER A 334 -20.57 14.29 -8.29
N THR A 335 -19.73 15.26 -8.65
CA THR A 335 -20.10 16.68 -8.58
C THR A 335 -21.26 16.98 -9.53
N PRO A 336 -22.00 18.09 -9.33
CA PRO A 336 -23.22 18.37 -10.10
C PRO A 336 -23.00 18.37 -11.62
N ILE A 337 -23.66 17.45 -12.32
CA ILE A 337 -23.63 17.36 -13.79
C ILE A 337 -24.63 18.37 -14.37
N ARG A 338 -24.15 19.30 -15.21
CA ARG A 338 -25.00 20.30 -15.89
C ARG A 338 -25.36 19.94 -17.32
N SER A 339 -24.53 19.15 -17.98
CA SER A 339 -24.69 18.81 -19.39
C SER A 339 -25.50 17.54 -19.57
N LYS A 340 -26.58 17.61 -20.35
CA LYS A 340 -27.43 16.45 -20.67
C LYS A 340 -26.65 15.31 -21.33
N SER A 341 -25.61 15.61 -22.10
CA SER A 341 -24.77 14.58 -22.71
C SER A 341 -23.97 13.81 -21.65
N TRP A 342 -23.52 14.50 -20.61
CA TRP A 342 -22.82 13.89 -19.47
C TRP A 342 -23.76 13.08 -18.59
N GLU A 343 -24.97 13.58 -18.31
CA GLU A 343 -25.99 12.82 -17.57
C GLU A 343 -26.28 11.48 -18.25
N LYS A 344 -26.51 11.49 -19.58
CA LYS A 344 -26.73 10.27 -20.36
C LYS A 344 -25.53 9.33 -20.33
N ALA A 345 -24.32 9.86 -20.41
CA ALA A 345 -23.10 9.06 -20.39
C ALA A 345 -22.90 8.39 -19.02
N PHE A 346 -23.08 9.11 -17.92
CA PHE A 346 -23.03 8.57 -16.56
C PHE A 346 -24.14 7.54 -16.30
N GLU A 347 -25.34 7.76 -16.86
CA GLU A 347 -26.41 6.77 -16.75
C GLU A 347 -26.09 5.49 -17.53
N SER A 348 -25.42 5.60 -18.67
CA SER A 348 -25.06 4.41 -19.49
C SER A 348 -24.09 3.46 -18.80
N VAL A 349 -23.30 3.92 -17.82
CA VAL A 349 -22.34 3.09 -17.08
C VAL A 349 -22.95 2.43 -15.85
N LYS A 350 -24.14 2.86 -15.41
CA LYS A 350 -24.98 2.08 -14.48
C LYS A 350 -25.48 0.86 -15.26
N ASN A 351 -25.12 -0.33 -14.77
CA ASN A 351 -25.54 -1.60 -15.40
C ASN A 351 -26.99 -1.89 -15.04
#